data_AF-A0A834GUA6-F1
#
_entry.id   AF-A0A834GUA6-F1
#
_cell.length_a   1.000
_cell.length_b   1.000
_cell.length_c   1.000
_cell.angle_alpha   90.00
_cell.angle_beta   90.00
_cell.angle_gamma   90.00
#
_symmetry.space_group_name_H-M   'P 1'
#
loop_
_entity.id
_entity.type
_entity.pdbx_description
1 polymer ?
#
loop_
_entity_poly.entity_id
_entity_poly.type
_entity_poly.pdbx_seq_one_letter_code
_entity_poly.pdbx_strand_id
1 'polypeptide(L)'
;MVSGWELLDGLDLEDCPIVTEGTKIDLAMACTQPHSENCRKILIVLMFSSRRINIEVDSTETVRSLKEKIHIIDVTPIKRMSLSFSGREMDEGFRNLSEYGIGEFSEIAVFLKPMSRIPLEMKDSSTVNELRQQLLVRKILPMDDYIFIHKQRIMKDNRSLWSYGVEDGDCLYVFKGTVSREGY
;
A
#
# COMPACT_ATOMS: atom_id res chain seq x y z
N MET A 1 32.41 21.27 -20.20
CA MET A 1 32.28 20.84 -21.61
C MET A 1 31.78 19.41 -21.57
N VAL A 2 30.58 19.20 -22.10
CA VAL A 2 29.81 17.95 -22.06
C VAL A 2 30.29 17.04 -23.19
N SER A 3 30.52 15.76 -22.89
CA SER A 3 30.79 14.74 -23.90
C SER A 3 29.72 13.66 -23.84
N GLY A 4 28.85 13.67 -24.84
CA GLY A 4 28.36 12.50 -25.56
C GLY A 4 27.47 11.48 -24.83
N TRP A 5 26.15 11.59 -25.06
CA TRP A 5 25.31 10.41 -25.31
C TRP A 5 24.39 10.73 -26.48
N GLU A 6 24.66 10.08 -27.62
CA GLU A 6 23.82 10.10 -28.82
C GLU A 6 22.63 9.18 -28.60
N LEU A 7 21.42 9.72 -28.71
CA LEU A 7 20.18 8.96 -28.82
C LEU A 7 19.94 8.69 -30.30
N LEU A 8 20.08 7.44 -30.73
CA LEU A 8 19.55 6.99 -32.01
C LEU A 8 19.13 5.53 -31.95
N ASP A 9 17.83 5.31 -31.80
CA ASP A 9 17.02 4.30 -32.50
C ASP A 9 15.57 4.74 -32.25
N GLY A 10 14.88 5.36 -33.20
CA GLY A 10 14.52 4.72 -34.45
C GLY A 10 13.19 3.97 -34.34
N LEU A 11 12.22 4.41 -33.53
CA LEU A 11 10.84 3.91 -33.61
C LEU A 11 9.88 5.07 -33.90
N ASP A 12 9.52 5.09 -35.18
CA ASP A 12 8.45 5.79 -35.86
C ASP A 12 7.19 5.95 -34.98
N LEU A 13 6.77 7.19 -34.77
CA LEU A 13 5.55 7.55 -34.04
C LEU A 13 4.40 7.79 -35.03
N GLU A 14 4.20 6.93 -36.02
CA GLU A 14 3.10 7.05 -36.99
C GLU A 14 2.44 5.70 -37.33
N ASP A 15 1.92 4.98 -36.33
CA ASP A 15 0.71 4.16 -36.52
C ASP A 15 0.08 3.79 -35.15
N CYS A 16 -0.74 4.70 -34.61
CA CYS A 16 -1.68 4.34 -33.54
C CYS A 16 -3.06 4.15 -34.17
N PRO A 17 -3.42 2.93 -34.63
CA PRO A 17 -4.78 2.66 -35.06
C PRO A 17 -5.72 2.76 -33.86
N ILE A 18 -6.80 3.52 -34.08
CA ILE A 18 -7.88 3.85 -33.17
C ILE A 18 -8.38 2.61 -32.44
N VAL A 19 -8.36 2.68 -31.10
CA VAL A 19 -8.92 1.67 -30.19
C VAL A 19 -10.40 1.42 -30.55
N THR A 20 -10.71 0.22 -31.03
CA THR A 20 -12.09 -0.24 -31.21
C THR A 20 -12.57 -0.98 -29.96
N GLU A 21 -13.88 -0.91 -29.72
CA GLU A 21 -14.59 -1.51 -28.59
C GLU A 21 -14.36 -3.03 -28.52
N GLY A 22 -13.66 -3.51 -27.49
CA GLY A 22 -13.36 -4.93 -27.29
C GLY A 22 -11.91 -5.27 -26.92
N THR A 23 -11.00 -4.29 -26.84
CA THR A 23 -9.60 -4.55 -26.46
C THR A 23 -9.48 -4.93 -24.99
N LYS A 24 -9.17 -6.20 -24.73
CA LYS A 24 -8.74 -6.70 -23.43
C LYS A 24 -7.32 -6.18 -23.19
N ILE A 25 -7.18 -5.15 -22.35
CA ILE A 25 -5.88 -4.56 -22.02
C ILE A 25 -5.17 -5.53 -21.08
N ASP A 26 -4.23 -6.32 -21.62
CA ASP A 26 -3.31 -7.10 -20.81
C ASP A 26 -2.23 -6.13 -20.28
N LEU A 27 -2.42 -5.68 -19.05
CA LEU A 27 -1.45 -4.86 -18.32
C LEU A 27 -0.27 -5.75 -17.91
N ALA A 28 0.65 -5.98 -18.84
CA ALA A 28 1.98 -6.49 -18.51
C ALA A 28 2.77 -5.35 -17.85
N MET A 29 2.68 -5.23 -16.52
CA MET A 29 3.68 -4.50 -15.77
C MET A 29 4.99 -5.30 -15.85
N ALA A 30 5.78 -5.02 -16.88
CA ALA A 30 7.18 -5.40 -16.90
C ALA A 30 7.83 -4.71 -15.71
N CYS A 31 7.97 -5.44 -14.60
CA CYS A 31 8.87 -5.07 -13.53
C CYS A 31 10.26 -5.14 -14.15
N THR A 32 10.74 -4.01 -14.68
CA THR A 32 12.12 -3.84 -15.13
C THR A 32 13.02 -3.86 -13.89
N GLN A 33 13.23 -5.04 -13.33
CA GLN A 33 14.41 -5.28 -12.52
C GLN A 33 15.59 -5.32 -13.51
N PRO A 34 16.62 -4.49 -13.36
CA PRO A 34 17.86 -4.71 -14.08
C PRO A 34 18.36 -6.08 -13.63
N HIS A 35 18.21 -7.06 -14.51
CA HIS A 35 18.69 -8.42 -14.32
C HIS A 35 20.22 -8.34 -14.25
N SER A 36 20.75 -8.17 -13.04
CA SER A 36 22.14 -8.53 -12.76
C SER A 36 22.17 -10.06 -12.72
N GLU A 37 22.92 -10.64 -13.65
CA GLU A 37 23.03 -12.07 -13.87
C GLU A 37 23.80 -12.78 -12.74
N ASN A 38 23.21 -12.84 -11.53
CA ASN A 38 23.50 -13.86 -10.51
C ASN A 38 22.49 -13.80 -9.34
N CYS A 39 21.19 -13.83 -9.64
CA CYS A 39 20.14 -13.86 -8.62
C CYS A 39 20.02 -15.27 -8.01
N ARG A 40 20.60 -15.50 -6.82
CA ARG A 40 20.32 -16.71 -6.04
C ARG A 40 18.98 -16.55 -5.37
N LYS A 41 17.95 -17.02 -6.07
CA LYS A 41 16.62 -17.16 -5.51
C LYS A 41 16.65 -18.12 -4.33
N ILE A 42 16.12 -17.67 -3.20
CA ILE A 42 15.99 -18.42 -1.97
C ILE A 42 14.51 -18.55 -1.62
N LEU A 43 14.11 -19.73 -1.15
CA LEU A 43 12.80 -19.91 -0.56
C LEU A 43 12.85 -19.44 0.89
N ILE A 44 11.96 -18.56 1.31
CA ILE A 44 11.82 -18.15 2.71
C ILE A 44 10.42 -18.47 3.23
N VAL A 45 10.27 -18.55 4.55
CA VAL A 45 9.02 -18.85 5.24
C VAL A 45 8.52 -17.58 5.93
N LEU A 46 7.36 -17.08 5.50
CA LEU A 46 6.67 -15.97 6.13
C LEU A 46 5.74 -16.49 7.22
N MET A 47 5.98 -16.04 8.44
CA MET A 47 5.25 -16.43 9.64
C MET A 47 4.23 -15.35 9.99
N PHE A 48 2.99 -15.51 9.52
CA PHE A 48 1.86 -14.67 9.92
C PHE A 48 1.22 -15.21 11.19
N SER A 49 0.52 -14.35 11.94
CA SER A 49 -0.22 -14.77 13.14
C SER A 49 -1.30 -15.83 12.88
N SER A 50 -1.82 -15.90 11.65
CA SER A 50 -2.89 -16.83 11.26
C SER A 50 -2.41 -18.01 10.41
N ARG A 51 -1.25 -17.92 9.74
CA ARG A 51 -0.76 -18.93 8.78
C ARG A 51 0.72 -18.78 8.46
N ARG A 52 1.27 -19.76 7.74
CA ARG A 52 2.64 -19.72 7.18
C ARG A 52 2.58 -19.76 5.66
N ILE A 53 3.40 -18.93 5.01
CA ILE A 53 3.44 -18.85 3.54
C ILE A 53 4.90 -18.97 3.10
N ASN A 54 5.19 -19.86 2.14
CA ASN A 54 6.51 -19.95 1.53
C ASN A 54 6.56 -19.04 0.29
N ILE A 55 7.60 -18.25 0.16
CA ILE A 55 7.80 -17.35 -1.00
C ILE A 55 9.23 -17.44 -1.50
N GLU A 56 9.39 -17.43 -2.82
CA GLU A 56 10.69 -17.32 -3.50
C GLU A 56 11.07 -15.84 -3.65
N VAL A 57 12.23 -15.48 -3.10
CA VAL A 57 12.78 -14.10 -3.14
C VAL A 57 14.24 -14.16 -3.49
N ASP A 58 14.78 -13.07 -4.03
CA ASP A 58 16.22 -13.00 -4.27
C ASP A 58 16.98 -12.53 -3.02
N SER A 59 18.15 -13.12 -2.76
CA SER A 59 18.94 -12.78 -1.58
C SER A 59 19.43 -11.32 -1.61
N THR A 60 19.49 -10.68 -2.78
CA THR A 60 19.84 -9.27 -2.96
C THR A 60 18.65 -8.32 -2.85
N GLU A 61 17.42 -8.83 -2.76
CA GLU A 61 16.25 -7.98 -2.58
C GLU A 61 16.29 -7.23 -1.25
N THR A 62 15.62 -6.09 -1.22
CA THR A 62 15.49 -5.26 -0.02
C THR A 62 14.26 -5.64 0.78
N VAL A 63 14.22 -5.21 2.04
CA VAL A 63 13.05 -5.36 2.93
C VAL A 63 11.80 -4.74 2.28
N ARG A 64 11.95 -3.62 1.55
CA ARG A 64 10.84 -2.96 0.83
C ARG A 64 10.26 -3.86 -0.26
N SER A 65 11.12 -4.43 -1.11
CA SER A 65 10.69 -5.34 -2.19
C SER A 65 10.00 -6.58 -1.63
N LEU A 66 10.51 -7.13 -0.52
CA LEU A 66 9.86 -8.22 0.18
C LEU A 66 8.45 -7.82 0.66
N LYS A 67 8.28 -6.65 1.31
CA LYS A 67 6.96 -6.17 1.74
C LYS A 67 5.99 -5.96 0.58
N GLU A 68 6.47 -5.50 -0.57
CA GLU A 68 5.64 -5.36 -1.79
C GLU A 68 5.13 -6.73 -2.27
N LYS A 69 5.99 -7.75 -2.29
CA LYS A 69 5.56 -9.13 -2.61
C LYS A 69 4.53 -9.66 -1.62
N ILE A 70 4.75 -9.43 -0.32
CA ILE A 70 3.80 -9.85 0.72
C ILE A 70 2.47 -9.11 0.56
N HIS A 71 2.50 -7.82 0.22
CA HIS A 71 1.30 -7.03 -0.09
C HIS A 71 0.49 -7.65 -1.24
N ILE A 72 1.15 -8.15 -2.29
CA ILE A 72 0.47 -8.80 -3.41
C ILE A 72 -0.17 -10.13 -2.98
N ILE A 73 0.54 -10.94 -2.18
CA ILE A 73 0.08 -12.27 -1.76
C ILE A 73 -1.08 -12.19 -0.77
N ASP A 74 -0.99 -11.29 0.20
CA ASP A 74 -1.90 -11.25 1.35
C ASP A 74 -2.86 -10.04 1.29
N VAL A 75 -2.74 -9.18 0.27
CA VAL A 75 -3.47 -7.89 0.14
C VAL A 75 -3.25 -6.99 1.37
N THR A 76 -2.12 -7.18 2.05
CA THR A 76 -1.85 -6.53 3.32
C THR A 76 -1.15 -5.19 3.12
N PRO A 77 -1.59 -4.09 3.76
CA PRO A 77 -0.99 -2.77 3.57
C PRO A 77 0.46 -2.70 4.08
N ILE A 78 1.41 -2.38 3.17
CA ILE A 78 2.86 -2.26 3.42
C ILE A 78 3.16 -1.39 4.64
N LYS A 79 2.51 -0.22 4.75
CA LYS A 79 2.73 0.73 5.87
C LYS A 79 2.45 0.16 7.26
N ARG A 80 1.63 -0.89 7.35
CA ARG A 80 1.26 -1.53 8.61
C ARG A 80 2.01 -2.84 8.86
N MET A 81 2.84 -3.25 7.90
CA MET A 81 3.63 -4.46 7.95
C MET A 81 5.01 -4.17 8.55
N SER A 82 5.31 -4.86 9.65
CA SER A 82 6.65 -4.97 10.20
C SER A 82 7.15 -6.39 9.97
N LEU A 83 8.41 -6.50 9.56
CA LEU A 83 9.10 -7.77 9.33
C LEU A 83 10.15 -7.94 10.42
N SER A 84 10.24 -9.14 10.99
CA SER A 84 11.28 -9.46 11.95
C SER A 84 11.94 -10.79 11.63
N PHE A 85 13.26 -10.81 11.72
CA PHE A 85 14.07 -12.00 11.55
C PHE A 85 14.97 -12.18 12.77
N SER A 86 14.98 -13.38 13.36
CA SER A 86 15.76 -13.71 14.58
C SER A 86 15.57 -12.70 15.73
N GLY A 87 14.34 -12.17 15.89
CA GLY A 87 14.01 -11.17 16.92
C GLY A 87 14.47 -9.73 16.61
N ARG A 88 15.09 -9.49 15.46
CA ARG A 88 15.47 -8.15 14.98
C ARG A 88 14.41 -7.61 14.04
N GLU A 89 13.92 -6.39 14.26
CA GLU A 89 13.05 -5.72 13.28
C GLU A 89 13.89 -5.34 12.05
N MET A 90 13.35 -5.66 10.87
CA MET A 90 13.96 -5.34 9.59
C MET A 90 13.46 -3.97 9.14
N ASP A 91 14.40 -3.06 8.87
CA ASP A 91 14.12 -1.68 8.51
C ASP A 91 14.22 -1.50 6.99
N GLU A 92 13.51 -0.53 6.42
CA GLU A 92 13.41 -0.31 4.96
C GLU A 92 14.63 0.42 4.37
N GLY A 93 15.76 0.44 5.08
CA GLY A 93 17.01 1.01 4.62
C GLY A 93 17.68 0.21 3.48
N PHE A 94 18.91 0.57 3.16
CA PHE A 94 19.69 -0.04 2.06
C PHE A 94 20.17 -1.49 2.32
N ARG A 95 19.72 -2.15 3.40
CA ARG A 95 20.10 -3.54 3.69
C ARG A 95 19.25 -4.50 2.88
N ASN A 96 19.93 -5.38 2.14
CA ASN A 96 19.30 -6.50 1.46
C ASN A 96 19.08 -7.68 2.43
N LEU A 97 18.33 -8.70 1.99
CA LEU A 97 18.03 -9.88 2.79
C LEU A 97 19.30 -10.64 3.21
N SER A 98 20.30 -10.76 2.32
CA SER A 98 21.58 -11.41 2.63
C SER A 98 22.33 -10.72 3.78
N GLU A 99 22.30 -9.39 3.86
CA GLU A 99 22.93 -8.60 4.94
C GLU A 99 22.26 -8.83 6.31
N TYR A 100 21.01 -9.30 6.33
CA TYR A 100 20.32 -9.74 7.55
C TYR A 100 20.65 -11.20 7.93
N GLY A 101 21.42 -11.92 7.10
CA GLY A 101 21.68 -13.34 7.26
C GLY A 101 20.49 -14.22 6.84
N ILE A 102 19.59 -13.68 6.01
CA ILE A 102 18.43 -14.41 5.51
C ILE A 102 18.88 -15.30 4.35
N GLY A 103 18.71 -16.60 4.53
CA GLY A 103 19.01 -17.62 3.53
C GLY A 103 17.81 -18.52 3.26
N GLU A 104 18.08 -19.67 2.64
CA GLU A 104 17.06 -20.65 2.33
C GLU A 104 16.37 -21.17 3.60
N PHE A 105 15.04 -21.30 3.52
CA PHE A 105 14.13 -21.68 4.61
C PHE A 105 14.16 -20.77 5.84
N SER A 106 14.70 -19.56 5.71
CA SER A 106 14.67 -18.59 6.81
C SER A 106 13.24 -18.18 7.17
N GLU A 107 12.95 -18.13 8.47
CA GLU A 107 11.63 -17.76 8.99
C GLU A 107 11.59 -16.26 9.31
N ILE A 108 10.77 -15.52 8.56
CA ILE A 108 10.53 -14.09 8.79
C ILE A 108 9.15 -13.92 9.41
N ALA A 109 9.10 -13.38 10.63
CA ALA A 109 7.87 -13.02 11.29
C ALA A 109 7.26 -11.77 10.66
N VAL A 110 6.00 -11.89 10.23
CA VAL A 110 5.22 -10.79 9.65
C VAL A 110 4.22 -10.30 10.68
N PHE A 111 4.44 -9.10 11.18
CA PHE A 111 3.57 -8.43 12.14
C PHE A 111 2.71 -7.38 11.45
N LEU A 112 1.40 -7.50 11.59
CA LEU A 112 0.45 -6.52 11.08
C LEU A 112 -0.06 -5.68 12.24
N LYS A 113 0.27 -4.39 12.21
CA LYS A 113 -0.33 -3.43 13.14
C LYS A 113 -1.84 -3.43 12.87
N PRO A 114 -2.72 -3.70 13.86
CA PRO A 114 -4.16 -3.65 13.64
C PRO A 114 -4.54 -2.26 13.12
N MET A 115 -5.54 -2.23 12.23
CA MET A 115 -6.15 -0.96 11.85
C MET A 115 -6.78 -0.51 13.15
N SER A 116 -6.51 0.71 13.59
CA SER A 116 -7.27 1.31 14.69
C SER A 116 -8.71 1.46 14.21
N ARG A 117 -9.47 0.37 14.23
CA ARG A 117 -10.91 0.34 14.00
C ARG A 117 -11.48 0.78 15.31
N ILE A 118 -11.92 2.03 15.36
CA ILE A 118 -12.63 2.53 16.52
C ILE A 118 -14.11 2.19 16.29
N PRO A 119 -14.72 1.34 17.12
CA PRO A 119 -16.16 1.20 17.09
C PRO A 119 -16.77 2.53 17.53
N LEU A 120 -17.54 3.15 16.64
CA LEU A 120 -18.26 4.38 16.91
C LEU A 120 -19.74 4.12 16.70
N GLU A 121 -20.53 4.42 17.74
CA GLU A 121 -21.98 4.39 17.67
C GLU A 121 -22.46 5.78 17.25
N MET A 122 -23.05 5.84 16.06
CA MET A 122 -23.59 7.06 15.49
C MET A 122 -25.05 6.87 15.13
N LYS A 123 -25.81 7.96 15.12
CA LYS A 123 -27.20 7.92 14.66
C LYS A 123 -27.23 7.90 13.14
N ASP A 124 -28.28 7.34 12.55
CA ASP A 124 -28.56 7.41 11.11
C ASP A 124 -28.59 8.86 10.59
N SER A 125 -29.07 9.79 11.44
CA SER A 125 -29.11 11.22 11.15
C SER A 125 -27.79 11.96 11.39
N SER A 126 -26.76 11.30 11.92
CA SER A 126 -25.52 11.97 12.29
C SER A 126 -24.73 12.46 11.08
N THR A 127 -24.13 13.64 11.24
CA THR A 127 -23.28 14.29 10.25
C THR A 127 -21.81 13.87 10.36
N VAL A 128 -21.06 14.06 9.28
CA VAL A 128 -19.59 13.86 9.28
C VAL A 128 -18.92 14.83 10.28
N ASN A 129 -19.47 16.04 10.47
CA ASN A 129 -18.99 16.95 11.50
C ASN A 129 -19.20 16.40 12.93
N GLU A 130 -20.36 15.81 13.22
CA GLU A 130 -20.58 15.15 14.53
C GLU A 130 -19.64 13.96 14.74
N LEU A 131 -19.34 13.20 13.69
CA LEU A 131 -18.32 12.14 13.71
C LEU A 131 -16.94 12.70 14.11
N ARG A 132 -16.54 13.83 13.51
CA ARG A 132 -15.30 14.54 13.89
C ARG A 132 -15.29 14.95 15.36
N GLN A 133 -16.38 15.56 15.82
CA GLN A 133 -16.50 16.00 17.20
C GLN A 133 -16.40 14.82 18.18
N GLN A 134 -17.02 13.68 17.89
CA GLN A 134 -16.88 12.49 18.72
C GLN A 134 -15.43 11.96 18.76
N LEU A 135 -14.75 11.92 17.62
CA LEU A 135 -13.35 11.51 17.53
C LEU A 135 -12.41 12.46 18.29
N LEU A 136 -12.71 13.76 18.25
CA LEU A 136 -12.01 14.79 19.03
C LEU A 136 -12.21 14.61 20.53
N VAL A 137 -13.46 14.42 20.97
CA VAL A 137 -13.81 14.22 22.40
C VAL A 137 -13.11 12.99 22.95
N ARG A 138 -13.02 11.92 22.16
CA ARG A 138 -12.29 10.69 22.53
C ARG A 138 -10.76 10.83 22.42
N LYS A 139 -10.24 11.99 22.00
CA LYS A 139 -8.81 12.27 21.74
C LYS A 139 -8.15 11.26 20.80
N ILE A 140 -8.92 10.74 19.85
CA ILE A 140 -8.44 9.75 18.89
C ILE A 140 -7.78 10.46 17.71
N LEU A 141 -8.42 11.53 17.22
CA LEU A 141 -7.96 12.35 16.11
C LEU A 141 -8.20 13.83 16.44
N PRO A 142 -7.31 14.75 16.00
CA PRO A 142 -7.53 16.20 16.12
C PRO A 142 -8.75 16.67 15.29
N MET A 143 -9.06 17.97 15.20
CA MET A 143 -10.12 18.48 14.28
C MET A 143 -9.64 18.63 12.84
N ASP A 144 -8.35 18.92 12.67
CA ASP A 144 -7.70 19.27 11.40
C ASP A 144 -6.76 18.17 10.90
N ASP A 145 -6.34 18.25 9.64
CA ASP A 145 -5.39 17.33 8.98
C ASP A 145 -5.90 15.91 8.68
N TYR A 146 -7.20 15.71 8.46
CA TYR A 146 -7.70 14.43 7.95
C TYR A 146 -8.98 14.53 7.14
N ILE A 147 -9.18 13.52 6.30
CA ILE A 147 -10.36 13.30 5.48
C ILE A 147 -10.97 11.92 5.78
N PHE A 148 -12.29 11.83 5.70
CA PHE A 148 -13.01 10.57 5.72
C PHE A 148 -13.31 10.13 4.29
N ILE A 149 -13.14 8.84 4.03
CA ILE A 149 -13.42 8.22 2.75
C ILE A 149 -14.33 7.02 2.97
N HIS A 150 -15.44 6.99 2.24
CA HIS A 150 -16.39 5.88 2.23
C HIS A 150 -16.74 5.51 0.79
N LYS A 151 -16.66 4.22 0.43
CA LYS A 151 -16.95 3.73 -0.94
C LYS A 151 -16.25 4.59 -2.03
N GLN A 152 -14.95 4.86 -1.83
CA GLN A 152 -14.10 5.73 -2.69
C GLN A 152 -14.52 7.21 -2.79
N ARG A 153 -15.43 7.68 -1.94
CA ARG A 153 -15.89 9.08 -1.93
C ARG A 153 -15.38 9.79 -0.69
N ILE A 154 -14.76 10.95 -0.89
CA ILE A 154 -14.39 11.84 0.21
C ILE A 154 -15.67 12.42 0.82
N MET A 155 -15.82 12.23 2.12
CA MET A 155 -16.98 12.70 2.87
C MET A 155 -16.75 14.15 3.33
N LYS A 156 -17.73 14.99 3.01
CA LYS A 156 -17.82 16.39 3.41
C LYS A 156 -18.57 16.54 4.73
N ASP A 157 -18.11 17.47 5.57
CA ASP A 157 -18.64 17.75 6.91
C ASP A 157 -20.12 18.14 6.94
N ASN A 158 -20.60 18.76 5.87
CA ASN A 158 -21.98 19.25 5.73
C ASN A 158 -23.00 18.16 5.33
N ARG A 159 -22.59 16.90 5.24
CA ARG A 159 -23.46 15.79 4.83
C ARG A 159 -23.54 14.70 5.90
N SER A 160 -24.68 14.00 5.95
CA SER A 160 -24.90 12.88 6.85
C SER A 160 -24.16 11.64 6.38
N LEU A 161 -23.79 10.74 7.30
CA LEU A 161 -23.17 9.46 6.96
C LEU A 161 -24.08 8.64 6.03
N TRP A 162 -25.39 8.63 6.34
CA TRP A 162 -26.42 7.96 5.54
C TRP A 162 -26.48 8.46 4.09
N SER A 163 -26.23 9.76 3.83
CA SER A 163 -26.20 10.29 2.47
C SER A 163 -25.07 9.73 1.60
N TYR A 164 -24.04 9.14 2.22
CA TYR A 164 -22.96 8.39 1.56
C TYR A 164 -23.23 6.88 1.53
N GLY A 165 -24.41 6.43 1.95
CA GLY A 165 -24.80 5.03 2.04
C GLY A 165 -23.97 4.25 3.05
N VAL A 166 -23.61 4.88 4.17
CA VAL A 166 -22.99 4.20 5.32
C VAL A 166 -24.07 3.43 6.07
N GLU A 167 -23.89 2.12 6.21
CA GLU A 167 -24.79 1.21 6.91
C GLU A 167 -24.13 0.64 8.19
N ASP A 168 -24.90 -0.08 9.01
CA ASP A 168 -24.32 -0.80 10.15
C ASP A 168 -23.27 -1.82 9.68
N GLY A 169 -22.11 -1.83 10.34
CA GLY A 169 -20.97 -2.67 9.97
C GLY A 169 -20.07 -2.10 8.85
N ASP A 170 -20.45 -1.00 8.19
CA ASP A 170 -19.59 -0.34 7.19
C ASP A 170 -18.34 0.27 7.85
N CYS A 171 -17.25 0.30 7.09
CA CYS A 171 -15.98 0.88 7.53
C CYS A 171 -15.69 2.20 6.81
N LEU A 172 -15.47 3.26 7.57
CA LEU A 172 -14.96 4.53 7.07
C LEU A 172 -13.44 4.55 7.19
N TYR A 173 -12.77 5.00 6.13
CA TYR A 173 -11.32 5.16 6.13
C TYR A 173 -10.96 6.60 6.48
N VAL A 174 -9.98 6.77 7.37
CA VAL A 174 -9.43 8.08 7.72
C VAL A 174 -8.04 8.19 7.11
N PHE A 175 -7.80 9.27 6.37
CA PHE A 175 -6.48 9.59 5.83
C PHE A 175 -6.02 10.93 6.36
N LYS A 176 -4.74 11.01 6.76
CA LYS A 176 -4.11 12.28 7.12
C LYS A 176 -3.92 13.11 5.85
N GLY A 177 -4.44 14.32 5.85
CA GLY A 177 -4.39 15.25 4.72
C GLY A 177 -5.59 16.18 4.71
N THR A 178 -5.47 17.26 3.95
CA THR A 178 -6.54 18.24 3.72
C THR A 178 -6.99 18.14 2.26
N VAL A 179 -8.27 18.40 1.99
CA VAL A 179 -8.74 18.60 0.62
C VAL A 179 -8.42 20.03 0.23
N SER A 180 -7.25 20.27 -0.36
CA SER A 180 -6.99 21.51 -1.09
C SER A 180 -7.83 21.47 -2.36
N ARG A 181 -8.87 22.29 -2.42
CA ARG A 181 -9.53 22.59 -3.69
C ARG A 181 -8.62 23.56 -4.43
N GLU A 182 -7.60 23.05 -5.11
CA GLU A 182 -6.84 23.85 -6.06
C GLU A 182 -7.73 24.07 -7.29
N GLY A 183 -8.37 25.23 -7.31
CA GLY A 183 -8.93 25.88 -8.48
C GLY A 183 -8.62 27.36 -8.27
N TYR A 184 -7.96 28.05 -9.20
CA TYR A 184 -8.19 28.11 -10.64
C TYR A 184 -6.88 28.20 -11.43
#